data_AF-A0A821ZL42-F1
#
_entry.id   AF-A0A821ZL42-F1
#
_cell.length_a   1.000
_cell.length_b   1.000
_cell.length_c   1.000
_cell.angle_alpha   90.00
_cell.angle_beta   90.00
_cell.angle_gamma   90.00
#
_symmetry.space_group_name_H-M   'P 1'
#
loop_
_entity.id
_entity.type
_entity.pdbx_description
1 polymer ?
#
loop_
_entity_poly.entity_id
_entity_poly.type
_entity_poly.pdbx_seq_one_letter_code
_entity_poly.pdbx_strand_id
1 'polypeptide(L)'
;PEERQKIEATHAEALEKKKHHPKVNHPGSVDQIEKVWEDVDKLDADQFSPKSFFNLHDINTDGFLDEAEIEAIMLKEAEKVHEGTPEADPVEKQEELDRMRQHVLTEFDKNADRMLSLEEFLVGINGTGAKNDQGWQSIEDSTVFSDQDFNKFSEKMAPVSTSIPIHQTPSLPNNQQVPIHPEAAVERPAAGQQQIHIPRAPPAVNNP
;
A
#
# COMPACT_ATOMS: atom_id res chain seq x y z
N PRO A 1 26.49 20.67 -13.29
CA PRO A 1 25.91 21.69 -12.38
C PRO A 1 24.42 21.93 -12.66
N GLU A 2 24.05 22.21 -13.91
CA GLU A 2 22.65 22.47 -14.31
C GLU A 2 21.74 21.24 -14.19
N GLU A 3 22.23 20.05 -14.54
CA GLU A 3 21.46 18.81 -14.44
C GLU A 3 21.09 18.45 -12.98
N ARG A 4 22.01 18.63 -12.04
CA ARG A 4 21.75 18.47 -10.59
C ARG A 4 20.69 19.45 -10.10
N GLN A 5 20.80 20.72 -10.46
CA GLN A 5 19.83 21.75 -10.07
C GLN A 5 18.44 21.45 -10.64
N LYS A 6 18.37 20.92 -11.87
CA LYS A 6 17.10 20.51 -12.48
C LYS A 6 16.49 19.34 -11.74
N ILE A 7 17.28 18.31 -11.38
CA ILE A 7 16.81 17.15 -10.60
C ILE A 7 16.33 17.59 -9.22
N GLU A 8 17.10 18.43 -8.52
CA GLU A 8 16.74 18.97 -7.21
C GLU A 8 15.46 19.81 -7.26
N ALA A 9 15.30 20.66 -8.28
CA ALA A 9 14.08 21.46 -8.47
C ALA A 9 12.86 20.57 -8.75
N THR A 10 12.99 19.55 -9.62
CA THR A 10 11.89 18.62 -9.89
C THR A 10 11.52 17.78 -8.67
N HIS A 11 12.51 17.38 -7.87
CA HIS A 11 12.29 16.62 -6.65
C HIS A 11 11.61 17.49 -5.57
N ALA A 12 12.06 18.73 -5.38
CA ALA A 12 11.43 19.68 -4.46
C ALA A 12 9.99 20.00 -4.88
N GLU A 13 9.72 20.19 -6.17
CA GLU A 13 8.36 20.40 -6.69
C GLU A 13 7.48 19.17 -6.47
N ALA A 14 8.01 17.96 -6.68
CA ALA A 14 7.28 16.71 -6.41
C ALA A 14 6.95 16.55 -4.92
N LEU A 15 7.90 16.82 -4.03
CA LEU A 15 7.69 16.84 -2.57
C LEU A 15 6.64 17.86 -2.17
N GLU A 16 6.69 19.07 -2.72
CA GLU A 16 5.71 20.11 -2.38
C GLU A 16 4.30 19.73 -2.86
N LYS A 17 4.18 19.11 -4.04
CA LYS A 17 2.90 18.57 -4.51
C LYS A 17 2.37 17.46 -3.60
N LYS A 18 3.25 16.59 -3.08
CA LYS A 18 2.87 15.49 -2.18
C LYS A 18 2.41 15.96 -0.80
N LYS A 19 2.88 17.11 -0.29
CA LYS A 19 2.40 17.71 0.98
C LYS A 19 0.97 18.23 0.92
N HIS A 20 0.45 18.45 -0.29
CA HIS A 20 -0.90 18.98 -0.48
C HIS A 20 -1.90 17.84 -0.66
N HIS A 21 -2.31 17.23 0.46
CA HIS A 21 -3.41 16.29 0.50
C HIS A 21 -4.53 16.77 1.45
N PRO A 22 -5.78 16.32 1.25
CA PRO A 22 -6.83 16.51 2.24
C PRO A 22 -6.43 15.95 3.60
N LYS A 23 -7.05 16.44 4.67
CA LYS A 23 -6.87 15.85 6.00
C LYS A 23 -7.26 14.37 5.94
N VAL A 24 -6.32 13.52 6.35
CA VAL A 24 -6.55 12.09 6.53
C VAL A 24 -6.84 11.84 7.99
N ASN A 25 -7.90 11.09 8.26
CA ASN A 25 -8.29 10.77 9.63
C ASN A 25 -7.33 9.72 10.19
N HIS A 26 -7.16 9.71 11.51
CA HIS A 26 -6.43 8.67 12.22
C HIS A 26 -7.06 7.29 11.94
N PRO A 27 -6.28 6.26 11.55
CA PRO A 27 -6.80 4.93 11.26
C PRO A 27 -7.55 4.33 12.46
N GLY A 28 -8.79 3.89 12.25
CA GLY A 28 -9.64 3.37 13.34
C GLY A 28 -10.32 4.43 14.20
N SER A 29 -10.22 5.72 13.85
CA SER A 29 -11.00 6.78 14.51
C SER A 29 -12.49 6.68 14.21
N VAL A 30 -13.32 7.19 15.12
CA VAL A 30 -14.78 7.23 14.95
C VAL A 30 -15.15 7.99 13.67
N ASP A 31 -14.53 9.16 13.45
CA ASP A 31 -14.76 9.99 12.27
C ASP A 31 -14.43 9.26 10.96
N GLN A 32 -13.39 8.42 10.96
CA GLN A 32 -13.01 7.60 9.80
C GLN A 32 -14.04 6.50 9.54
N ILE A 33 -14.50 5.81 10.59
CA ILE A 33 -15.43 4.70 10.49
C ILE A 33 -16.84 5.17 10.08
N GLU A 34 -17.31 6.27 10.65
CA GLU A 34 -18.57 6.92 10.24
C GLU A 34 -18.52 7.40 8.79
N LYS A 35 -17.37 7.96 8.36
CA LYS A 35 -17.16 8.31 6.95
C LYS A 35 -17.22 7.12 6.03
N VAL A 36 -16.60 5.99 6.37
CA VAL A 36 -16.68 4.78 5.54
C VAL A 36 -18.14 4.31 5.43
N TRP A 37 -18.88 4.31 6.54
CA TRP A 37 -20.30 3.97 6.56
C TRP A 37 -21.17 4.84 5.62
N GLU A 38 -20.98 6.16 5.66
CA GLU A 38 -21.77 7.09 4.84
C GLU A 38 -21.26 7.16 3.38
N ASP A 39 -19.95 7.36 3.20
CA ASP A 39 -19.36 7.67 1.91
C ASP A 39 -19.03 6.43 1.08
N VAL A 40 -18.67 5.31 1.71
CA VAL A 40 -18.28 4.07 1.01
C VAL A 40 -19.46 3.10 0.96
N ASP A 41 -20.07 2.80 2.11
CA ASP A 41 -21.18 1.84 2.17
C ASP A 41 -22.51 2.43 1.71
N LYS A 42 -22.59 3.76 1.57
CA LYS A 42 -23.79 4.51 1.15
C LYS A 42 -24.98 4.26 2.08
N LEU A 43 -24.70 4.15 3.38
CA LEU A 43 -25.69 3.93 4.42
C LEU A 43 -26.01 5.22 5.18
N ASP A 44 -27.17 5.24 5.82
CA ASP A 44 -27.65 6.40 6.58
C ASP A 44 -26.88 6.53 7.91
N ALA A 45 -26.41 7.73 8.23
CA ALA A 45 -25.73 8.06 9.47
C ALA A 45 -26.57 7.72 10.71
N ASP A 46 -27.89 7.89 10.64
CA ASP A 46 -28.81 7.61 11.76
C ASP A 46 -28.91 6.10 12.07
N GLN A 47 -28.45 5.24 11.16
CA GLN A 47 -28.40 3.78 11.34
C GLN A 47 -27.02 3.28 11.75
N PHE A 48 -26.05 4.19 11.90
CA PHE A 48 -24.70 3.81 12.27
C PHE A 48 -24.70 3.14 13.65
N SER A 49 -24.08 1.96 13.70
CA SER A 49 -23.66 1.37 14.95
C SER A 49 -22.33 0.65 14.73
N PRO A 50 -21.36 0.74 15.66
CA PRO A 50 -20.08 0.04 15.52
C PRO A 50 -20.25 -1.46 15.27
N LYS A 51 -21.26 -2.09 15.88
CA LYS A 51 -21.55 -3.51 15.66
C LYS A 51 -22.08 -3.78 14.24
N SER A 52 -22.94 -2.91 13.71
CA SER A 52 -23.43 -3.02 12.33
C SER A 52 -22.29 -2.85 11.34
N PHE A 53 -21.41 -1.88 11.58
CA PHE A 53 -20.23 -1.64 10.77
C PHE A 53 -19.30 -2.85 10.74
N PHE A 54 -19.00 -3.42 11.92
CA PHE A 54 -18.18 -4.63 12.04
C PHE A 54 -18.76 -5.78 11.22
N ASN A 55 -20.04 -6.10 11.45
CA ASN A 55 -20.70 -7.21 10.76
C ASN A 55 -20.82 -7.01 9.24
N LEU A 56 -20.81 -5.76 8.77
CA LEU A 56 -20.85 -5.45 7.34
C LEU A 56 -19.50 -5.73 6.66
N HIS A 57 -18.41 -5.51 7.39
CA HIS A 57 -17.05 -5.65 6.88
C HIS A 57 -16.39 -6.99 7.19
N ASP A 58 -16.99 -7.80 8.08
CA ASP A 58 -16.72 -9.23 8.22
C ASP A 58 -17.32 -9.96 7.01
N ILE A 59 -16.59 -9.95 5.89
CA ILE A 59 -17.05 -10.42 4.58
C ILE A 59 -17.26 -11.93 4.59
N ASN A 60 -16.39 -12.64 5.31
CA ASN A 60 -16.44 -14.11 5.40
C ASN A 60 -17.37 -14.60 6.54
N THR A 61 -17.86 -13.70 7.39
CA THR A 61 -18.74 -13.96 8.55
C THR A 61 -18.12 -14.91 9.58
N ASP A 62 -16.82 -14.84 9.80
CA ASP A 62 -16.11 -15.64 10.79
C ASP A 62 -16.07 -15.00 12.19
N GLY A 63 -16.56 -13.76 12.30
CA GLY A 63 -16.63 -13.00 13.55
C GLY A 63 -15.37 -12.19 13.85
N PHE A 64 -14.45 -12.10 12.90
CA PHE A 64 -13.21 -11.33 12.98
C PHE A 64 -13.08 -10.41 11.76
N LEU A 65 -12.31 -9.33 11.92
CA LEU A 65 -11.80 -8.57 10.77
C LEU A 65 -10.35 -8.97 10.55
N ASP A 66 -10.08 -9.61 9.42
CA ASP A 66 -8.72 -9.95 9.03
C ASP A 66 -7.98 -8.76 8.42
N GLU A 67 -6.72 -8.97 8.06
CA GLU A 67 -5.87 -7.92 7.51
C GLU A 67 -6.40 -7.32 6.21
N ALA A 68 -6.98 -8.15 5.34
CA ALA A 68 -7.52 -7.70 4.06
C ALA A 68 -8.80 -6.89 4.26
N GLU A 69 -9.64 -7.28 5.22
CA GLU A 69 -10.85 -6.55 5.58
C GLU A 69 -10.51 -5.21 6.25
N ILE A 70 -9.51 -5.17 7.13
CA ILE A 70 -8.99 -3.93 7.72
C ILE A 70 -8.43 -3.00 6.63
N GLU A 71 -7.61 -3.52 5.71
CA GLU A 71 -7.06 -2.74 4.60
C GLU A 71 -8.17 -2.17 3.69
N ALA A 72 -9.21 -2.95 3.42
CA ALA A 72 -10.35 -2.50 2.61
C ALA A 72 -11.06 -1.30 3.25
N ILE A 73 -11.24 -1.31 4.58
CA ILE A 73 -11.80 -0.17 5.33
C ILE A 73 -10.89 1.07 5.21
N MET A 74 -9.57 0.89 5.27
CA MET A 74 -8.60 2.00 5.24
C MET A 74 -8.33 2.54 3.83
N LEU A 75 -8.70 1.80 2.79
CA LEU A 75 -8.45 2.14 1.39
C LEU A 75 -8.87 3.58 1.05
N LYS A 76 -10.03 4.01 1.55
CA LYS A 76 -10.53 5.35 1.25
C LYS A 76 -9.72 6.47 1.91
N GLU A 77 -9.16 6.23 3.09
CA GLU A 77 -8.27 7.19 3.76
C GLU A 77 -6.90 7.23 3.09
N ALA A 78 -6.32 6.08 2.75
CA ALA A 78 -5.05 6.00 2.03
C ALA A 78 -5.13 6.71 0.66
N GLU A 79 -6.28 6.65 -0.03
CA GLU A 79 -6.49 7.38 -1.29
C GLU A 79 -6.43 8.90 -1.14
N LYS A 80 -6.83 9.45 0.01
CA LYS A 80 -6.78 10.91 0.24
C LYS A 80 -5.34 11.40 0.25
N VAL A 81 -4.40 10.62 0.81
CA VAL A 81 -2.97 10.95 0.81
C VAL A 81 -2.45 11.19 -0.61
N HIS A 82 -3.00 10.49 -1.60
CA HIS A 82 -2.54 10.51 -2.99
C HIS A 82 -3.48 11.24 -3.98
N GLU A 83 -4.54 11.90 -3.50
CA GLU A 83 -5.55 12.54 -4.37
C GLU A 83 -4.95 13.66 -5.26
N GLY A 84 -3.85 14.30 -4.82
CA GLY A 84 -3.12 15.32 -5.56
C GLY A 84 -1.98 14.81 -6.45
N THR A 85 -1.66 13.52 -6.40
CA THR A 85 -0.53 12.90 -7.08
C THR A 85 -0.96 11.65 -7.84
N PRO A 86 -1.60 11.78 -9.02
CA PRO A 86 -2.05 10.65 -9.82
C PRO A 86 -0.92 9.73 -10.32
N GLU A 87 0.32 10.23 -10.29
CA GLU A 87 1.53 9.46 -10.58
C GLU A 87 2.09 8.72 -9.34
N ALA A 88 1.41 8.79 -8.19
CA ALA A 88 1.79 8.04 -7.00
C ALA A 88 1.96 6.56 -7.36
N ASP A 89 3.12 6.02 -7.03
CA ASP A 89 3.46 4.64 -7.33
C ASP A 89 2.48 3.72 -6.56
N PRO A 90 1.85 2.71 -7.21
CA PRO A 90 1.07 1.71 -6.49
C PRO A 90 1.77 1.14 -5.25
N VAL A 91 3.11 1.12 -5.24
CA VAL A 91 3.92 0.74 -4.09
C VAL A 91 3.76 1.72 -2.92
N GLU A 92 3.80 3.04 -3.16
CA GLU A 92 3.65 4.05 -2.09
C GLU A 92 2.27 3.94 -1.41
N LYS A 93 1.20 3.74 -2.20
CA LYS A 93 -0.14 3.53 -1.65
C LYS A 93 -0.22 2.26 -0.80
N GLN A 94 0.43 1.18 -1.23
CA GLN A 94 0.45 -0.08 -0.48
C GLN A 94 1.22 0.08 0.84
N GLU A 95 2.36 0.77 0.82
CA GLU A 95 3.13 1.04 2.04
C GLU A 95 2.34 1.89 3.04
N GLU A 96 1.59 2.88 2.56
CA GLU A 96 0.73 3.70 3.42
C GLU A 96 -0.40 2.87 4.03
N LEU A 97 -1.03 1.99 3.25
CA LEU A 97 -2.02 1.03 3.76
C LEU A 97 -1.43 0.10 4.82
N ASP A 98 -0.24 -0.42 4.57
CA ASP A 98 0.47 -1.28 5.54
C ASP A 98 0.74 -0.55 6.85
N ARG A 99 1.11 0.74 6.80
CA ARG A 99 1.29 1.56 8.01
C ARG A 99 -0.03 1.78 8.76
N MET A 100 -1.11 2.09 8.04
CA MET A 100 -2.43 2.25 8.65
C MET A 100 -2.93 0.94 9.28
N ARG A 101 -2.81 -0.18 8.57
CA ARG A 101 -3.16 -1.51 9.10
C ARG A 101 -2.36 -1.84 10.35
N GLN A 102 -1.03 -1.68 10.30
CA GLN A 102 -0.16 -1.97 11.44
C GLN A 102 -0.50 -1.09 12.64
N HIS A 103 -0.85 0.17 12.40
CA HIS A 103 -1.29 1.09 13.43
C HIS A 103 -2.56 0.60 14.12
N VAL A 104 -3.58 0.23 13.35
CA VAL A 104 -4.86 -0.30 13.85
C VAL A 104 -4.65 -1.57 14.67
N LEU A 105 -3.89 -2.54 14.13
CA LEU A 105 -3.58 -3.77 14.87
C LEU A 105 -2.86 -3.45 16.20
N THR A 106 -1.89 -2.55 16.19
CA THR A 106 -1.19 -2.15 17.43
C THR A 106 -2.13 -1.53 18.47
N GLU A 107 -3.12 -0.76 18.03
CA GLU A 107 -4.05 -0.09 18.93
C GLU A 107 -5.23 -0.98 19.39
N PHE A 108 -5.70 -1.90 18.56
CA PHE A 108 -6.96 -2.62 18.76
C PHE A 108 -6.75 -4.11 19.08
N ASP A 109 -5.84 -4.79 18.37
CA ASP A 109 -5.55 -6.22 18.55
C ASP A 109 -4.78 -6.44 19.87
N LYS A 110 -5.44 -6.99 20.88
CA LYS A 110 -4.87 -7.17 22.22
C LYS A 110 -4.22 -8.53 22.38
N ASN A 111 -4.65 -9.51 21.61
CA ASN A 111 -4.13 -10.87 21.69
C ASN A 111 -2.98 -11.12 20.67
N ALA A 112 -2.72 -10.15 19.78
CA ALA A 112 -1.70 -10.16 18.73
C ALA A 112 -1.86 -11.30 17.71
N ASP A 113 -3.10 -11.68 17.39
CA ASP A 113 -3.40 -12.71 16.40
C ASP A 113 -3.54 -12.17 14.96
N ARG A 114 -3.36 -10.85 14.79
CA ARG A 114 -3.49 -10.10 13.52
C ARG A 114 -4.91 -10.07 12.97
N MET A 115 -5.91 -10.30 13.80
CA MET A 115 -7.32 -10.15 13.49
C MET A 115 -7.97 -9.29 14.58
N LEU A 116 -9.10 -8.68 14.27
CA LEU A 116 -9.88 -7.94 15.27
C LEU A 116 -11.16 -8.68 15.58
N SER A 117 -11.31 -9.13 16.82
CA SER A 117 -12.60 -9.58 17.32
C SER A 117 -13.57 -8.39 17.48
N LEU A 118 -14.88 -8.67 17.47
CA LEU A 118 -15.89 -7.65 17.75
C LEU A 118 -15.65 -6.95 19.10
N GLU A 119 -15.17 -7.66 20.12
CA GLU A 119 -14.88 -7.06 21.42
C GLU A 119 -13.74 -6.05 21.35
N GLU A 120 -12.61 -6.43 20.73
CA GLU A 120 -11.45 -5.55 20.53
C GLU A 120 -11.83 -4.31 19.71
N PHE A 121 -12.61 -4.50 18.65
CA PHE A 121 -13.12 -3.42 17.83
C PHE A 121 -13.96 -2.42 18.65
N LEU A 122 -14.94 -2.92 19.41
CA LEU A 122 -15.80 -2.06 20.23
C LEU A 122 -15.03 -1.36 21.35
N VAL A 123 -14.04 -2.01 21.95
CA VAL A 123 -13.19 -1.41 22.98
C VAL A 123 -12.30 -0.32 22.37
N GLY A 124 -11.69 -0.60 21.22
CA GLY A 124 -10.82 0.35 20.51
C GLY A 124 -11.56 1.62 20.09
N ILE A 125 -12.74 1.48 19.46
CA ILE A 125 -13.60 2.61 19.06
C ILE A 125 -14.05 3.45 20.25
N ASN A 126 -14.37 2.79 21.37
CA ASN A 126 -14.79 3.50 22.58
C ASN A 126 -13.62 4.13 23.35
N GLY A 127 -12.38 3.76 23.01
CA GLY A 127 -11.16 4.29 23.58
C GLY A 127 -10.93 5.77 23.27
N THR A 128 -10.00 6.37 24.00
CA THR A 128 -9.67 7.80 23.86
C THR A 128 -8.94 8.11 22.55
N GLY A 129 -8.23 7.15 21.97
CA GLY A 129 -7.53 7.30 20.69
C GLY A 129 -8.51 7.46 19.54
N ALA A 130 -9.48 6.54 19.42
CA ALA A 130 -10.48 6.59 18.35
C ALA A 130 -11.42 7.82 18.44
N LYS A 131 -11.67 8.33 19.65
CA LYS A 131 -12.52 9.52 19.88
C LYS A 131 -11.83 10.86 19.65
N ASN A 132 -10.50 10.89 19.70
CA ASN A 132 -9.74 12.12 19.49
C ASN A 132 -8.93 11.96 18.20
N ASP A 133 -9.56 12.24 17.07
CA ASP A 133 -8.89 12.21 15.78
C ASP A 133 -7.83 13.34 15.70
N GLN A 134 -6.57 12.95 15.91
CA GLN A 134 -5.42 13.84 15.73
C GLN A 134 -5.01 13.97 14.25
N GLY A 135 -5.68 13.23 13.36
CA GLY A 135 -5.29 13.05 11.97
C GLY A 135 -4.14 12.05 11.82
N TRP A 136 -3.94 11.62 10.58
CA TRP A 136 -2.87 10.72 10.20
C TRP A 136 -1.72 11.47 9.52
N GLN A 137 -0.48 11.14 9.90
CA GLN A 137 0.72 11.68 9.27
C GLN A 137 1.21 10.72 8.16
N SER A 138 1.15 11.21 6.92
CA SER A 138 1.60 10.48 5.74
C SER A 138 3.09 10.13 5.78
N ILE A 139 3.52 9.20 4.93
CA ILE A 139 4.95 8.84 4.82
C ILE A 139 5.79 10.09 4.51
N GLU A 140 5.29 10.98 3.66
CA GLU A 140 5.97 12.21 3.25
C GLU A 140 6.09 13.26 4.36
N ASP A 141 5.09 13.36 5.23
CA ASP A 141 5.12 14.28 6.37
C ASP A 141 5.99 13.75 7.51
N SER A 142 6.18 12.44 7.59
CA SER A 142 7.01 11.78 8.58
C SER A 142 8.49 11.91 8.20
N THR A 143 9.30 12.53 9.07
CA THR A 143 10.76 12.56 8.90
C THR A 143 11.34 11.19 9.25
N VAL A 144 11.17 10.20 8.38
CA VAL A 144 11.51 8.78 8.65
C VAL A 144 13.01 8.57 8.83
N PHE A 145 13.83 9.47 8.28
CA PHE A 145 15.27 9.49 8.50
C PHE A 145 15.68 10.67 9.37
N SER A 146 16.20 10.38 10.56
CA SER A 146 16.97 11.37 11.30
C SER A 146 18.33 11.58 10.63
N ASP A 147 18.92 12.77 10.79
CA ASP A 147 20.31 13.04 10.36
C ASP A 147 21.29 11.99 10.92
N GLN A 148 20.95 11.41 12.07
CA GLN A 148 21.73 10.36 12.71
C GLN A 148 21.65 9.02 11.96
N ASP A 149 20.49 8.65 11.43
CA ASP A 149 20.31 7.43 10.63
C ASP A 149 20.96 7.57 9.26
N PHE A 150 20.87 8.77 8.66
CA PHE A 150 21.62 9.12 7.46
C PHE A 150 23.13 9.00 7.68
N ASN A 151 23.64 9.56 8.78
CA ASN A 151 25.07 9.47 9.11
C ASN A 151 25.53 8.02 9.31
N LYS A 152 24.77 7.21 10.05
CA LYS A 152 25.07 5.77 10.24
C LYS A 152 25.08 5.00 8.92
N PHE A 153 24.15 5.30 8.01
CA PHE A 153 24.13 4.72 6.68
C PHE A 153 25.34 5.15 5.85
N SER A 154 25.67 6.44 5.86
CA SER A 154 26.83 7.00 5.15
C SER A 154 28.15 6.39 5.61
N GLU A 155 28.31 6.18 6.92
CA GLU A 155 29.49 5.56 7.52
C GLU A 155 29.59 4.08 7.14
N LYS A 156 28.45 3.38 7.04
CA LYS A 156 28.38 1.98 6.62
C LYS A 156 28.56 1.78 5.11
N MET A 157 28.24 2.78 4.28
CA MET A 157 28.43 2.81 2.83
C MET A 157 29.79 3.36 2.38
N ALA A 158 30.47 4.15 3.22
CA ALA A 158 31.82 4.66 2.98
C ALA A 158 32.85 3.59 2.54
N PRO A 159 32.88 2.35 3.09
CA PRO A 159 33.80 1.33 2.62
C PRO A 159 33.41 0.70 1.25
N VAL A 160 32.17 0.85 0.77
CA VAL A 160 31.69 0.32 -0.53
C VAL A 160 31.86 1.31 -1.69
N SER A 161 32.10 2.59 -1.40
CA SER A 161 32.28 3.60 -2.45
C SER A 161 33.66 3.54 -3.15
N THR A 162 34.59 2.70 -2.68
CA THR A 162 35.94 2.57 -3.25
C THR A 162 36.01 1.64 -4.47
N SER A 163 34.90 1.00 -4.89
CA SER A 163 34.92 0.07 -6.03
C SER A 163 33.69 0.10 -6.94
N ILE A 164 33.09 1.26 -7.19
CA ILE A 164 32.24 1.45 -8.38
C ILE A 164 33.00 2.37 -9.35
N PRO A 165 33.70 1.84 -10.36
CA PRO A 165 34.38 2.67 -11.35
C PRO A 165 33.34 3.38 -12.22
N ILE A 166 33.23 4.69 -12.02
CA ILE A 166 32.51 5.61 -12.89
C ILE A 166 33.37 5.84 -14.14
N HIS A 167 33.22 5.03 -15.19
CA HIS A 167 33.90 5.27 -16.46
C HIS A 167 32.93 5.21 -17.66
N GLN A 168 32.66 6.41 -18.19
CA GLN A 168 32.59 6.79 -19.60
C GLN A 168 31.81 5.86 -20.55
N THR A 169 30.72 6.38 -21.12
CA THR A 169 30.09 5.81 -22.33
C THR A 169 31.10 5.78 -23.49
N PRO A 170 31.51 4.60 -24.01
CA PRO A 170 32.26 4.51 -25.25
C PRO A 170 31.27 4.31 -26.41
N SER A 171 31.36 5.18 -27.40
CA SER A 171 30.72 5.06 -28.71
C SER A 171 30.94 3.66 -29.32
N LEU A 172 29.86 3.02 -29.75
CA LEU A 172 29.83 1.71 -30.41
C LEU A 172 30.55 1.76 -31.78
N PRO A 173 31.54 0.89 -32.04
CA PRO A 173 31.78 0.38 -33.38
C PRO A 173 31.03 -0.95 -33.56
N ASN A 174 30.41 -1.04 -34.73
CA ASN A 174 29.61 -2.14 -35.24
C ASN A 174 30.36 -3.49 -35.29
N ASN A 175 29.59 -4.56 -35.10
CA ASN A 175 29.81 -5.94 -35.56
C ASN A 175 30.66 -6.89 -34.68
N GLN A 176 29.99 -7.70 -33.84
CA GLN A 176 30.01 -9.18 -33.93
C GLN A 176 29.13 -9.81 -32.83
N GLN A 177 28.35 -10.82 -33.24
CA GLN A 177 27.40 -11.60 -32.43
C GLN A 177 28.04 -12.28 -31.23
N VAL A 178 27.34 -12.28 -30.09
CA VAL A 178 27.69 -13.07 -28.91
C VAL A 178 26.82 -14.34 -28.91
N PRO A 179 27.42 -15.55 -28.80
CA PRO A 179 26.69 -16.81 -28.81
C PRO A 179 25.98 -17.07 -27.47
N ILE A 180 24.78 -17.61 -27.58
CA ILE A 180 23.94 -18.16 -26.50
C ILE A 180 24.56 -19.49 -26.04
N HIS A 181 24.53 -19.85 -24.75
CA HIS A 181 24.37 -21.21 -24.15
C HIS A 181 24.84 -21.24 -22.66
N PRO A 182 24.35 -22.17 -21.81
CA PRO A 182 22.97 -22.59 -21.62
C PRO A 182 22.54 -22.66 -20.12
N GLU A 183 21.23 -22.80 -19.96
CA GLU A 183 20.40 -23.01 -18.78
C GLU A 183 20.84 -24.19 -17.87
N ALA A 184 20.91 -23.96 -16.56
CA ALA A 184 21.12 -25.02 -15.57
C ALA A 184 19.76 -25.47 -15.00
N ALA A 185 19.39 -26.71 -15.32
CA ALA A 185 18.17 -27.35 -14.88
C ALA A 185 18.18 -27.68 -13.37
N VAL A 186 17.12 -27.32 -12.67
CA VAL A 186 16.72 -27.94 -11.39
C VAL A 186 15.36 -28.59 -11.60
N GLU A 187 15.36 -29.92 -11.50
CA GLU A 187 14.23 -30.82 -11.71
C GLU A 187 13.22 -30.74 -10.55
N ARG A 188 11.91 -30.63 -10.85
CA ARG A 188 10.81 -30.80 -9.89
C ARG A 188 10.05 -32.09 -10.24
N PRO A 189 9.66 -32.94 -9.29
CA PRO A 189 8.86 -34.13 -9.59
C PRO A 189 7.41 -33.77 -9.92
N ALA A 190 6.87 -34.49 -10.91
CA ALA A 190 5.57 -34.28 -11.53
C ALA A 190 4.41 -34.95 -10.79
N ALA A 191 3.23 -34.32 -10.79
CA ALA A 191 1.93 -35.00 -10.65
C ALA A 191 0.80 -34.22 -11.34
N GLY A 192 0.35 -34.72 -12.50
CA GLY A 192 -1.05 -34.82 -12.93
C GLY A 192 -1.83 -33.56 -13.29
N GLN A 193 -1.73 -33.10 -14.55
CA GLN A 193 -2.74 -32.24 -15.18
C GLN A 193 -3.88 -33.11 -15.75
N GLN A 194 -5.11 -32.92 -15.26
CA GLN A 194 -6.31 -33.29 -16.00
C GLN A 194 -6.75 -32.12 -16.88
N GLN A 195 -7.00 -32.45 -18.14
CA GLN A 195 -7.26 -31.55 -19.25
C GLN A 195 -8.77 -31.26 -19.33
N ILE A 196 -9.19 -30.02 -19.05
CA ILE A 196 -10.55 -29.56 -19.37
C ILE A 196 -10.56 -28.90 -20.76
N HIS A 197 -11.16 -29.62 -21.71
CA HIS A 197 -11.48 -29.15 -23.06
C HIS A 197 -12.67 -28.17 -22.99
N ILE A 198 -12.52 -26.97 -23.54
CA ILE A 198 -13.64 -26.03 -23.75
C ILE A 198 -13.92 -25.98 -25.25
N PRO A 199 -15.10 -26.40 -25.75
CA PRO A 199 -15.40 -26.36 -27.17
C PRO A 199 -15.79 -24.95 -27.64
N ARG A 200 -15.29 -24.59 -28.83
CA ARG A 200 -15.55 -23.35 -29.57
C ARG A 200 -17.01 -23.30 -30.06
N ALA A 201 -17.72 -22.21 -29.74
CA ALA A 201 -19.09 -21.97 -30.20
C ALA A 201 -19.16 -21.71 -31.73
N PRO A 202 -20.19 -22.19 -32.44
CA PRO A 202 -20.41 -21.91 -33.87
C PRO A 202 -21.11 -20.55 -34.10
N PRO A 203 -20.99 -19.96 -35.31
CA PRO A 203 -21.52 -18.64 -35.61
C PRO A 203 -23.05 -18.64 -35.82
N ALA A 204 -23.67 -17.53 -35.46
CA ALA A 204 -25.10 -17.29 -35.59
C ALA A 204 -25.55 -17.21 -37.06
N VAL A 205 -26.62 -17.93 -37.38
CA VAL A 205 -27.36 -17.84 -38.64
C VAL A 205 -28.49 -16.82 -38.47
N ASN A 206 -28.44 -15.74 -39.24
CA ASN A 206 -29.59 -14.88 -39.55
C ASN A 206 -30.49 -15.61 -40.56
N ASN A 207 -31.83 -15.56 -40.36
CA ASN A 207 -32.83 -15.07 -41.33
C ASN A 207 -34.28 -15.33 -40.83
N PRO A 208 -35.31 -14.77 -41.51
CA PRO A 208 -35.89 -13.44 -41.39
C PRO A 208 -37.19 -13.39 -40.56
#